data_AF-A0A661ZC87-F1
#
_entry.id   AF-A0A661ZC87-F1
#
_cell.length_a   1.000
_cell.length_b   1.000
_cell.length_c   1.000
_cell.angle_alpha   90.00
_cell.angle_beta   90.00
_cell.angle_gamma   90.00
#
_symmetry.space_group_name_H-M   'P 1'
#
loop_
_entity.id
_entity.type
_entity.pdbx_description
1 polymer ?
#
loop_
_entity_poly.entity_id
_entity_poly.type
_entity_poly.pdbx_seq_one_letter_code
_entity_poly.pdbx_strand_id
1 'polypeptide(L)'
;MIKFASKNIRFLERISKIPVLKYFFVLKISENFPQINSEPVLEKFYTDIYVSNRTSKRTVKNRFPDLNEISFEYIKKQKNPVIHDVAVSSGISSSEFFDFLKSKNINSNFYASDKYAEIRVKKGFITKAYSSENKLIFAYFACFFAVDKNIFFPLTVLLHKILKKIKVPEKFDYKLLLLHPELSQKINKNEIEFINYDI
;
A
#
# COMPACT_ATOMS: atom_id res chain seq x y z
N MET A 1 -14.26 -9.56 19.39
CA MET A 1 -13.44 -10.19 18.34
C MET A 1 -12.28 -9.27 17.98
N ILE A 2 -11.04 -9.79 17.91
CA ILE A 2 -9.81 -9.00 17.64
C ILE A 2 -9.11 -9.55 16.40
N LYS A 3 -8.46 -8.67 15.62
CA LYS A 3 -7.60 -9.09 14.49
C LYS A 3 -6.17 -9.36 14.98
N PHE A 4 -5.54 -10.37 14.41
CA PHE A 4 -4.18 -10.79 14.66
C PHE A 4 -3.29 -10.39 13.48
N ALA A 5 -2.08 -9.93 13.77
CA ALA A 5 -1.09 -9.55 12.79
C ALA A 5 0.01 -10.62 12.73
N SER A 6 0.34 -11.07 11.53
CA SER A 6 1.40 -12.06 11.29
C SER A 6 2.43 -11.54 10.29
N LYS A 7 3.69 -11.94 10.48
CA LYS A 7 4.77 -11.72 9.50
C LYS A 7 4.92 -12.91 8.54
N ASN A 8 4.27 -14.05 8.81
CA ASN A 8 4.41 -15.26 8.03
C ASN A 8 3.53 -15.18 6.77
N ILE A 9 4.14 -14.83 5.64
CA ILE A 9 3.45 -14.66 4.34
C ILE A 9 2.77 -15.95 3.89
N ARG A 10 3.45 -17.09 3.95
CA ARG A 10 2.88 -18.41 3.56
C ARG A 10 1.64 -18.78 4.39
N PHE A 11 1.65 -18.44 5.68
CA PHE A 11 0.49 -18.62 6.54
C PHE A 11 -0.67 -17.70 6.11
N LEU A 12 -0.38 -16.41 5.88
CA LEU A 12 -1.40 -15.44 5.45
C LEU A 12 -1.99 -15.81 4.08
N GLU A 13 -1.20 -16.35 3.16
CA GLU A 13 -1.66 -16.88 1.87
C GLU A 13 -2.63 -18.05 2.00
N ARG A 14 -2.37 -18.98 2.92
CA ARG A 14 -3.27 -20.10 3.17
C ARG A 14 -4.57 -19.62 3.79
N ILE A 15 -4.47 -18.73 4.77
CA ILE A 15 -5.61 -18.17 5.49
C ILE A 15 -6.47 -17.26 4.61
N SER A 16 -5.88 -16.52 3.65
CA SER A 16 -6.64 -15.63 2.76
C SER A 16 -7.66 -16.39 1.89
N LYS A 17 -7.41 -17.68 1.63
CA LYS A 17 -8.31 -18.58 0.89
C LYS A 17 -9.49 -19.10 1.73
N ILE A 18 -9.45 -18.95 3.05
CA ILE A 18 -10.48 -19.47 3.96
C ILE A 18 -11.48 -18.33 4.28
N PRO A 19 -12.77 -18.45 3.91
CA PRO A 19 -13.74 -17.34 3.94
C PRO A 19 -13.86 -16.61 5.28
N VAL A 20 -13.82 -17.33 6.39
CA VAL A 20 -13.98 -16.76 7.73
C VAL A 20 -12.64 -16.32 8.31
N LEU A 21 -11.63 -17.19 8.25
CA LEU A 21 -10.33 -16.93 8.89
C LEU A 21 -9.60 -15.74 8.26
N LYS A 22 -9.78 -15.47 6.96
CA LYS A 22 -9.18 -14.30 6.30
C LYS A 22 -9.52 -12.99 7.01
N TYR A 23 -10.68 -12.86 7.65
CA TYR A 23 -11.02 -11.61 8.34
C TYR A 23 -10.24 -11.40 9.64
N PHE A 24 -9.72 -12.45 10.27
CA PHE A 24 -9.05 -12.38 11.56
C PHE A 24 -7.56 -12.05 11.46
N PHE A 25 -6.93 -12.28 10.31
CA PHE A 25 -5.47 -12.14 10.19
C PHE A 25 -5.08 -11.03 9.23
N VAL A 26 -4.14 -10.18 9.61
CA VAL A 26 -3.59 -9.11 8.77
C VAL A 26 -2.08 -9.24 8.67
N LEU A 27 -1.50 -8.67 7.62
CA LEU A 27 -0.07 -8.53 7.50
C LEU A 27 0.49 -7.57 8.57
N LYS A 28 1.54 -8.00 9.27
CA LYS A 28 2.34 -7.13 10.15
C LYS A 28 3.44 -6.47 9.32
N ILE A 29 3.33 -5.17 9.08
CA ILE A 29 4.33 -4.45 8.27
C ILE A 29 5.73 -4.50 8.89
N SER A 30 6.73 -4.40 8.02
CA SER A 30 8.15 -4.30 8.36
C SER A 30 8.88 -3.54 7.25
N GLU A 31 10.19 -3.32 7.39
CA GLU A 31 11.01 -2.73 6.32
C GLU A 31 11.06 -3.60 5.06
N ASN A 32 10.80 -4.91 5.19
CA ASN A 32 10.78 -5.86 4.09
C ASN A 32 9.44 -5.90 3.34
N PHE A 33 8.50 -4.97 3.63
CA PHE A 33 7.23 -4.90 2.91
C PHE A 33 7.39 -4.84 1.37
N PRO A 34 8.36 -4.09 0.80
CA PRO A 34 8.60 -4.07 -0.65
C PRO A 34 9.10 -5.39 -1.25
N GLN A 35 9.40 -6.41 -0.43
CA GLN A 35 9.86 -7.73 -0.89
C GLN A 35 8.73 -8.78 -0.90
N ILE A 36 7.52 -8.39 -0.50
CA ILE A 36 6.37 -9.32 -0.48
C ILE A 36 5.87 -9.51 -1.92
N ASN A 37 5.88 -10.74 -2.41
CA ASN A 37 5.44 -11.05 -3.78
C ASN A 37 4.06 -11.74 -3.83
N SER A 38 3.35 -11.75 -2.71
CA SER A 38 2.09 -12.48 -2.55
C SER A 38 0.90 -11.57 -2.79
N GLU A 39 0.31 -11.64 -3.99
CA GLU A 39 -0.86 -10.83 -4.36
C GLU A 39 -2.03 -10.97 -3.38
N PRO A 40 -2.46 -12.18 -2.98
CA PRO A 40 -3.58 -12.31 -2.06
C PRO A 40 -3.31 -11.67 -0.69
N VAL A 41 -2.05 -11.60 -0.26
CA VAL A 41 -1.66 -10.95 1.00
C VAL A 41 -1.61 -9.44 0.84
N LEU A 42 -1.10 -8.93 -0.29
CA LEU A 42 -1.01 -7.51 -0.59
C LEU A 42 -2.40 -6.88 -0.78
N GLU A 43 -3.25 -7.45 -1.63
CA GLU A 43 -4.62 -6.98 -1.86
C GLU A 43 -5.42 -6.91 -0.55
N LYS A 44 -5.27 -7.95 0.27
CA LYS A 44 -5.88 -8.00 1.58
C LYS A 44 -5.35 -6.90 2.49
N PHE A 45 -4.04 -6.72 2.56
CA PHE A 45 -3.42 -5.68 3.38
C PHE A 45 -3.93 -4.29 2.99
N TYR A 46 -3.95 -3.96 1.69
CA TYR A 46 -4.47 -2.69 1.19
C TYR A 46 -5.97 -2.48 1.45
N THR A 47 -6.73 -3.56 1.55
CA THR A 47 -8.15 -3.53 1.92
C THR A 47 -8.36 -3.30 3.41
N ASP A 48 -7.45 -3.79 4.25
CA ASP A 48 -7.54 -3.72 5.71
C ASP A 48 -7.04 -2.39 6.31
N ILE A 49 -6.29 -1.59 5.55
CA ILE A 49 -5.75 -0.31 5.99
C ILE A 49 -6.50 0.88 5.40
N TYR A 50 -6.74 1.90 6.23
CA TYR A 50 -7.30 3.18 5.82
C TYR A 50 -6.25 4.28 6.06
N VAL A 51 -5.94 5.04 5.02
CA VAL A 51 -5.00 6.18 5.09
C VAL A 51 -5.66 7.41 5.75
N SER A 52 -4.92 8.52 5.90
CA SER A 52 -5.34 9.66 6.74
C SER A 52 -6.63 10.35 6.32
N ASN A 53 -7.01 10.27 5.04
CA ASN A 53 -8.30 10.77 4.51
C ASN A 53 -9.44 9.75 4.65
N ARG A 54 -9.22 8.61 5.33
CA ARG A 54 -10.17 7.51 5.53
C ARG A 54 -10.53 6.75 4.25
N THR A 55 -9.71 6.84 3.20
CA THR A 55 -9.80 5.94 2.04
C THR A 55 -8.83 4.77 2.19
N SER A 56 -9.01 3.74 1.37
CA SER A 56 -8.13 2.57 1.31
C SER A 56 -7.51 2.48 -0.08
N LYS A 57 -6.28 1.99 -0.20
CA LYS A 57 -5.54 1.88 -1.47
C LYS A 57 -5.94 0.64 -2.26
N ARG A 58 -7.23 0.51 -2.56
CA ARG A 58 -7.80 -0.66 -3.26
C ARG A 58 -7.51 -0.59 -4.74
N THR A 59 -6.44 -1.26 -5.15
CA THR A 59 -6.17 -1.54 -6.56
C THR A 59 -5.78 -3.01 -6.68
N VAL A 60 -6.33 -3.67 -7.68
CA VAL A 60 -6.05 -5.08 -8.01
C VAL A 60 -5.26 -5.13 -9.31
N LYS A 61 -4.49 -6.20 -9.49
CA LYS A 61 -3.81 -6.46 -10.76
C LYS A 61 -4.80 -6.64 -11.91
N ASN A 62 -4.35 -6.30 -13.11
CA ASN A 62 -5.05 -6.44 -14.38
C ASN A 62 -6.42 -5.75 -14.37
N ARG A 63 -6.50 -4.58 -13.73
CA ARG A 63 -7.77 -3.85 -13.57
C ARG A 63 -8.21 -3.14 -14.86
N PHE A 64 -7.25 -2.66 -15.66
CA PHE A 64 -7.50 -1.75 -16.78
C PHE A 64 -6.76 -2.13 -18.07
N PRO A 65 -6.82 -3.40 -18.53
CA PRO A 65 -6.12 -3.81 -19.75
C PRO A 65 -6.64 -3.07 -21.00
N ASP A 66 -7.93 -2.75 -21.03
CA ASP A 66 -8.60 -1.99 -22.08
C ASP A 66 -8.15 -0.52 -22.13
N LEU A 67 -8.06 0.15 -20.98
CA LEU A 67 -7.56 1.53 -20.92
C LEU A 67 -6.09 1.63 -21.33
N ASN A 68 -5.28 0.61 -21.06
CA ASN A 68 -3.89 0.56 -21.50
C ASN A 68 -3.81 0.60 -23.03
N GLU A 69 -4.58 -0.25 -23.72
CA GLU A 69 -4.64 -0.27 -25.19
C GLU A 69 -5.14 1.06 -25.75
N ILE A 70 -6.22 1.62 -25.20
CA ILE A 70 -6.75 2.92 -25.62
C ILE A 70 -5.71 4.02 -25.44
N SER A 71 -5.02 4.06 -24.30
CA SER A 71 -4.02 5.08 -24.00
C SER A 71 -2.82 4.99 -24.95
N PHE A 72 -2.40 3.77 -25.30
CA PHE A 72 -1.30 3.52 -26.23
C PHE A 72 -1.55 4.09 -27.63
N GLU A 73 -2.80 4.05 -28.12
CA GLU A 73 -3.15 4.64 -29.42
C GLU A 73 -2.85 6.15 -29.52
N TYR A 74 -2.88 6.85 -28.39
CA TYR A 74 -2.52 8.27 -28.31
C TYR A 74 -1.03 8.47 -28.05
N ILE A 75 -0.45 7.67 -27.15
CA ILE A 75 0.95 7.78 -26.74
C ILE A 75 1.91 7.45 -27.89
N LYS A 76 1.61 6.43 -28.70
CA LYS A 76 2.49 5.99 -29.80
C LYS A 76 2.74 7.05 -30.87
N LYS A 77 1.90 8.10 -30.91
CA LYS A 77 2.02 9.23 -31.84
C LYS A 77 3.04 10.27 -31.35
N GLN A 78 3.53 10.16 -30.12
CA GLN A 78 4.45 11.10 -29.49
C GLN A 78 5.90 10.61 -29.59
N LYS A 79 6.84 11.53 -29.86
CA LYS A 79 8.26 11.20 -30.05
C LYS A 79 9.00 10.91 -28.73
N ASN A 80 8.53 11.47 -27.61
CA ASN A 80 9.08 11.28 -26.25
C ASN A 80 7.97 11.51 -25.22
N PRO A 81 7.05 10.55 -25.03
CA PRO A 81 5.92 10.74 -24.14
C PRO A 81 6.36 10.92 -22.69
N VAL A 82 5.78 11.93 -22.04
CA VAL A 82 5.87 12.15 -20.60
C VAL A 82 4.53 11.76 -20.01
N ILE A 83 4.54 10.80 -19.10
CA ILE A 83 3.34 10.22 -18.50
C ILE A 83 3.41 10.47 -17.01
N HIS A 84 2.36 11.07 -16.47
CA HIS A 84 2.23 11.26 -15.03
C HIS A 84 0.91 10.67 -14.57
N ASP A 85 0.99 9.55 -13.85
CA ASP A 85 -0.16 8.93 -13.20
C ASP A 85 -0.32 9.51 -11.80
N VAL A 86 -1.51 10.04 -11.51
CA VAL A 86 -1.81 10.83 -10.31
C VAL A 86 -2.82 10.06 -9.46
N ALA A 87 -2.65 10.15 -8.14
CA ALA A 87 -3.47 9.43 -7.16
C ALA A 87 -3.43 7.91 -7.37
N VAL A 88 -2.22 7.37 -7.54
CA VAL A 88 -1.99 5.99 -7.98
C VAL A 88 -2.47 4.92 -7.01
N SER A 89 -2.93 5.26 -5.80
CA SER A 89 -3.39 4.31 -4.79
C SER A 89 -2.23 3.37 -4.39
N SER A 90 -2.28 2.07 -4.68
CA SER A 90 -1.11 1.18 -4.54
C SER A 90 -0.14 1.30 -5.71
N GLY A 91 -0.58 1.85 -6.85
CA GLY A 91 0.22 2.06 -8.05
C GLY A 91 0.55 0.80 -8.84
N ILE A 92 -0.15 -0.30 -8.57
CA ILE A 92 -0.03 -1.52 -9.38
C ILE A 92 -0.46 -1.29 -10.84
N SER A 93 -1.52 -0.53 -11.08
CA SER A 93 -1.94 -0.21 -12.46
C SER A 93 -0.92 0.66 -13.19
N SER A 94 -0.26 1.58 -12.49
CA SER A 94 0.85 2.38 -13.05
C SER A 94 2.04 1.49 -13.44
N SER A 95 2.36 0.52 -12.58
CA SER A 95 3.38 -0.50 -12.82
C SER A 95 3.06 -1.34 -14.06
N GLU A 96 1.81 -1.80 -14.20
CA GLU A 96 1.33 -2.58 -15.35
C GLU A 96 1.34 -1.77 -16.64
N PHE A 97 0.92 -0.50 -16.58
CA PHE A 97 0.91 0.37 -17.74
C PHE A 97 2.34 0.68 -18.24
N PHE A 98 3.27 0.90 -17.31
CA PHE A 98 4.68 1.03 -17.65
C PHE A 98 5.23 -0.22 -18.38
N ASP A 99 4.96 -1.42 -17.86
CA ASP A 99 5.39 -2.67 -18.48
C ASP A 99 4.75 -2.86 -19.85
N PHE A 100 3.47 -2.52 -19.99
CA PHE A 100 2.76 -2.55 -21.25
C PHE A 100 3.43 -1.64 -22.29
N LEU A 101 3.75 -0.39 -21.96
CA LEU A 101 4.45 0.52 -22.86
C LEU A 101 5.85 0.01 -23.24
N LYS A 102 6.60 -0.52 -22.27
CA LYS A 102 7.91 -1.14 -22.52
C LYS A 102 7.79 -2.34 -23.47
N SER A 103 6.77 -3.17 -23.30
CA SER A 103 6.51 -4.31 -24.20
C SER A 103 6.21 -3.90 -25.65
N LYS A 104 5.73 -2.67 -25.86
CA LYS A 104 5.49 -2.06 -27.19
C LYS A 104 6.67 -1.23 -27.69
N ASN A 105 7.85 -1.33 -27.05
CA ASN A 105 9.05 -0.54 -27.34
C ASN A 105 8.84 0.98 -27.22
N ILE A 106 7.91 1.43 -26.37
CA ILE A 106 7.74 2.85 -26.07
C ILE A 106 8.64 3.21 -24.90
N ASN A 107 9.62 4.09 -25.16
CA ASN A 107 10.37 4.76 -24.10
C ASN A 107 9.63 6.01 -23.67
N SER A 108 9.25 6.08 -22.40
CA SER A 108 8.53 7.21 -21.80
C SER A 108 9.24 7.65 -20.53
N ASN A 109 9.14 8.94 -20.21
CA ASN A 109 9.44 9.43 -18.86
C ASN A 109 8.19 9.24 -18.03
N PHE A 110 8.24 8.32 -17.06
CA PHE A 110 7.06 7.89 -16.32
C PHE A 110 7.15 8.38 -14.87
N TYR A 111 6.12 9.10 -14.45
CA TYR A 111 5.97 9.65 -13.11
C TYR A 111 4.73 9.04 -12.45
N ALA A 112 4.81 8.77 -11.16
CA ALA A 112 3.68 8.34 -10.34
C ALA A 112 3.58 9.23 -9.10
N SER A 113 2.38 9.67 -8.73
CA SER A 113 2.17 10.47 -7.52
C SER A 113 1.00 9.98 -6.67
N ASP A 114 1.19 10.05 -5.36
CA ASP A 114 0.14 9.81 -4.37
C ASP A 114 0.50 10.42 -3.00
N LYS A 115 -0.35 11.34 -2.52
CA LYS A 115 -0.18 12.04 -1.23
C LYS A 115 -0.20 11.15 0.01
N TYR A 116 -0.85 9.99 -0.08
CA TYR A 116 -1.10 9.09 1.03
C TYR A 116 -0.21 7.83 0.99
N ALA A 117 0.83 7.82 0.15
CA ALA A 117 1.76 6.72 0.05
C ALA A 117 2.71 6.65 1.25
N GLU A 118 3.26 7.78 1.72
CA GLU A 118 4.25 7.75 2.80
C GLU A 118 3.62 7.47 4.17
N ILE A 119 4.13 6.43 4.82
CA ILE A 119 3.91 6.18 6.25
C ILE A 119 5.23 6.16 7.02
N ARG A 120 5.17 6.64 8.25
CA ARG A 120 6.28 6.65 9.22
C ARG A 120 6.00 5.66 10.32
N VAL A 121 6.95 4.76 10.58
CA VAL A 121 6.73 3.63 11.46
C VAL A 121 7.67 3.70 12.65
N LYS A 122 7.08 3.53 13.84
CA LYS A 122 7.80 3.26 15.08
C LYS A 122 7.61 1.80 15.45
N LYS A 123 8.68 1.03 15.48
CA LYS A 123 8.77 -0.37 15.91
C LYS A 123 8.90 -0.45 17.44
N GLY A 124 8.52 -1.61 17.96
CA GLY A 124 8.61 -1.95 19.38
C GLY A 124 7.56 -2.97 19.76
N PHE A 125 7.40 -3.19 21.07
CA PHE A 125 6.28 -3.99 21.60
C PHE A 125 4.92 -3.41 21.14
N ILE A 126 4.84 -2.09 21.08
CA ILE A 126 3.81 -1.34 20.37
C ILE A 126 4.44 -0.81 19.08
N THR A 127 3.98 -1.31 17.94
CA THR A 127 4.37 -0.77 16.64
C THR A 127 3.27 0.16 16.14
N LYS A 128 3.62 1.36 15.69
CA LYS A 128 2.64 2.35 15.20
C LYS A 128 3.03 2.88 13.83
N ALA A 129 2.05 2.98 12.93
CA ALA A 129 2.21 3.57 11.61
C ALA A 129 1.44 4.89 11.52
N TYR A 130 2.13 5.96 11.13
CA TYR A 130 1.60 7.31 11.04
C TYR A 130 1.65 7.81 9.60
N SER A 131 0.69 8.64 9.21
CA SER A 131 0.76 9.36 7.94
C SER A 131 1.85 10.44 7.94
N SER A 132 2.13 11.02 6.77
CA SER A 132 2.91 12.26 6.63
C SER A 132 2.39 13.42 7.51
N GLU A 133 1.09 13.43 7.82
CA GLU A 133 0.42 14.42 8.69
C GLU A 133 0.46 14.07 10.20
N ASN A 134 1.28 13.11 10.63
CA ASN A 134 1.36 12.61 12.02
C ASN A 134 0.05 12.00 12.55
N LYS A 135 -0.89 11.62 11.68
CA LYS A 135 -2.12 10.91 12.09
C LYS A 135 -1.83 9.42 12.20
N LEU A 136 -2.22 8.78 13.31
CA LEU A 136 -2.12 7.33 13.48
C LEU A 136 -3.06 6.65 12.47
N ILE A 137 -2.50 5.79 11.62
CA ILE A 137 -3.22 5.03 10.59
C ILE A 137 -3.63 3.67 11.18
N PHE A 138 -2.65 2.93 11.70
CA PHE A 138 -2.86 1.67 12.40
C PHE A 138 -1.72 1.41 13.38
N ALA A 139 -1.93 0.45 14.26
CA ALA A 139 -0.92 -0.01 15.20
C ALA A 139 -1.01 -1.52 15.44
N TYR A 140 0.04 -2.05 16.06
CA TYR A 140 0.11 -3.40 16.57
C TYR A 140 0.52 -3.35 18.04
N PHE A 141 -0.24 -4.02 18.90
CA PHE A 141 0.18 -4.34 20.27
C PHE A 141 0.57 -5.82 20.29
N ALA A 142 1.87 -6.12 20.33
CA ALA A 142 2.39 -7.46 20.07
C ALA A 142 1.88 -8.05 18.73
N CYS A 143 0.96 -9.01 18.78
CA CYS A 143 0.29 -9.60 17.61
C CYS A 143 -1.12 -9.06 17.37
N PHE A 144 -1.66 -8.17 18.20
CA PHE A 144 -3.01 -7.64 18.03
C PHE A 144 -2.99 -6.42 17.13
N PHE A 145 -3.81 -6.44 16.08
CA PHE A 145 -3.97 -5.31 15.17
C PHE A 145 -4.94 -4.28 15.74
N ALA A 146 -4.68 -3.02 15.43
CA ALA A 146 -5.46 -1.86 15.85
C ALA A 146 -5.67 -0.92 14.67
N VAL A 147 -6.93 -0.64 14.31
CA VAL A 147 -7.32 0.30 13.24
C VAL A 147 -8.54 1.12 13.67
N ASP A 148 -8.71 2.30 13.09
CA ASP A 148 -9.73 3.28 13.48
C ASP A 148 -11.17 2.82 13.24
N LYS A 149 -11.40 2.03 12.18
CA LYS A 149 -12.73 1.54 11.77
C LYS A 149 -12.70 0.06 11.41
N ASN A 150 -13.50 -0.71 12.13
CA ASN A 150 -13.86 -2.06 11.72
C ASN A 150 -15.14 -2.53 12.43
N ILE A 151 -16.26 -2.66 11.71
CA ILE A 151 -17.55 -3.00 12.31
C ILE A 151 -17.58 -4.41 12.90
N PHE A 152 -16.77 -5.33 12.36
CA PHE A 152 -16.73 -6.73 12.79
C PHE A 152 -15.75 -6.97 13.95
N PHE A 153 -14.86 -6.02 14.25
CA PHE A 153 -13.79 -6.18 15.24
C PHE A 153 -13.72 -4.99 16.22
N PRO A 154 -14.70 -4.83 17.13
CA PRO A 154 -14.76 -3.68 18.04
C PRO A 154 -13.55 -3.58 18.98
N LEU A 155 -12.92 -4.71 19.34
CA LEU A 155 -11.70 -4.70 20.17
C LEU A 155 -10.50 -4.11 19.42
N THR A 156 -10.43 -4.30 18.10
CA THR A 156 -9.40 -3.68 17.25
C THR A 156 -9.57 -2.16 17.23
N VAL A 157 -10.82 -1.68 17.19
CA VAL A 157 -11.15 -0.24 17.26
C VAL A 157 -10.86 0.34 18.64
N LEU A 158 -11.22 -0.39 19.71
CA LEU A 158 -10.93 0.03 21.08
C LEU A 158 -9.43 0.15 21.33
N LEU A 159 -8.66 -0.88 20.91
CA LEU A 159 -7.20 -0.86 21.01
C LEU A 159 -6.62 0.34 20.25
N HIS A 160 -7.13 0.65 19.06
CA HIS A 160 -6.71 1.83 18.31
C HIS A 160 -6.98 3.14 19.07
N LYS A 161 -8.17 3.29 19.66
CA LYS A 161 -8.51 4.47 20.48
C LYS A 161 -7.55 4.64 21.67
N ILE A 162 -7.16 3.55 22.33
CA ILE A 162 -6.19 3.56 23.43
C ILE A 162 -4.81 3.97 22.91
N LEU A 163 -4.32 3.30 21.87
CA LEU A 163 -2.97 3.54 21.32
C LEU A 163 -2.81 4.92 20.68
N LYS A 164 -3.91 5.52 20.22
CA LYS A 164 -3.95 6.90 19.71
C LYS A 164 -3.68 7.95 20.80
N LYS A 165 -4.03 7.68 22.06
CA LYS A 165 -3.79 8.61 23.19
C LYS A 165 -2.33 8.67 23.62
N ILE A 166 -1.55 7.63 23.31
CA ILE A 166 -0.10 7.61 23.59
C ILE A 166 0.60 8.58 22.63
N LYS A 167 1.42 9.49 23.17
CA LYS A 167 2.15 10.56 22.45
C LYS A 167 2.77 10.04 21.14
N VAL A 168 2.70 10.87 20.11
CA VAL A 168 3.42 10.62 18.84
C VAL A 168 4.92 10.61 19.14
N PRO A 169 5.66 9.59 18.68
CA PRO A 169 7.10 9.53 18.90
C PRO A 169 7.81 10.67 18.16
N GLU A 170 8.86 11.21 18.76
CA GLU A 170 9.68 12.27 18.15
C GLU A 170 10.59 11.73 17.04
N LYS A 171 10.93 10.44 17.09
CA LYS A 171 11.75 9.74 16.09
C LYS A 171 11.05 8.48 15.61
N PHE A 172 11.05 8.27 14.30
CA PHE A 172 10.55 7.05 13.65
C PHE A 172 11.72 6.14 13.26
N ASP A 173 11.50 4.84 13.22
CA ASP A 173 12.56 3.88 12.92
C ASP A 173 12.74 3.69 11.41
N TYR A 174 11.66 3.82 10.64
CA TYR A 174 11.73 3.80 9.18
C TYR A 174 10.53 4.51 8.53
N LYS A 175 10.72 4.88 7.26
CA LYS A 175 9.66 5.32 6.36
C LYS A 175 9.33 4.18 5.39
N LEU A 176 8.07 4.08 4.99
CA LEU A 176 7.61 3.12 4.00
C LEU A 176 6.66 3.81 3.04
N LEU A 177 6.84 3.58 1.75
CA LEU A 177 5.81 3.89 0.76
C LEU A 177 4.81 2.72 0.71
N LEU A 178 3.54 3.00 0.97
CA LEU A 178 2.41 2.09 0.80
C LEU A 178 2.08 1.91 -0.69
N LEU A 179 3.09 1.56 -1.47
CA LEU A 179 3.00 1.24 -2.89
C LEU A 179 3.19 -0.25 -3.10
N HIS A 180 2.63 -0.75 -4.18
CA HIS A 180 2.79 -2.12 -4.61
C HIS A 180 4.29 -2.44 -4.72
N PRO A 181 4.74 -3.62 -4.27
CA PRO A 181 6.13 -4.06 -4.38
C PRO A 181 6.71 -3.90 -5.79
N GLU A 182 5.94 -4.21 -6.84
CA GLU A 182 6.37 -4.01 -8.23
C GLU A 182 6.65 -2.54 -8.58
N LEU A 183 5.74 -1.62 -8.22
CA LEU A 183 5.99 -0.19 -8.42
C LEU A 183 7.20 0.28 -7.60
N SER A 184 7.31 -0.19 -6.35
CA SER A 184 8.45 0.13 -5.48
C SER A 184 9.78 -0.32 -6.09
N GLN A 185 9.81 -1.49 -6.73
CA GLN A 185 11.01 -1.97 -7.42
C GLN A 185 11.39 -1.09 -8.61
N LYS A 186 10.41 -0.65 -9.40
CA LYS A 186 10.64 0.27 -10.54
C LYS A 186 11.14 1.63 -10.10
N ILE A 187 10.60 2.15 -8.99
CA ILE A 187 11.08 3.38 -8.36
C ILE A 187 12.53 3.21 -7.89
N ASN A 188 12.85 2.12 -7.21
CA ASN A 188 14.21 1.85 -6.73
C ASN A 188 15.24 1.69 -7.86
N LYS A 189 14.80 1.28 -9.05
CA LYS A 189 15.64 1.18 -10.26
C LYS A 189 15.72 2.49 -11.06
N ASN A 190 15.07 3.57 -10.61
CA ASN A 190 14.90 4.83 -11.34
C ASN A 190 14.21 4.65 -12.71
N GLU A 191 13.34 3.65 -12.84
CA GLU A 191 12.54 3.41 -14.05
C GLU A 191 11.25 4.24 -14.04
N ILE A 192 10.72 4.51 -12.84
CA ILE A 192 9.56 5.38 -12.59
C ILE A 192 9.97 6.38 -11.50
N GLU A 193 9.72 7.67 -11.72
CA GLU A 193 9.92 8.68 -10.69
C GLU A 193 8.66 8.80 -9.82
N PHE A 194 8.82 8.68 -8.50
CA PHE A 194 7.71 8.83 -7.57
C PHE A 194 7.74 10.20 -6.89
N ILE A 195 6.60 10.88 -6.89
CA ILE A 195 6.47 12.20 -6.29
C ILE A 195 5.40 12.18 -5.20
N ASN A 196 5.78 12.61 -3.99
CA ASN A 196 4.90 12.59 -2.82
C ASN A 196 4.06 13.88 -2.73
N TYR A 197 3.03 14.00 -3.58
CA TYR A 197 2.03 15.07 -3.53
C TYR A 197 0.69 14.63 -4.14
N ASP A 198 -0.36 15.43 -3.91
CA ASP A 198 -1.63 15.40 -4.66
C ASP A 198 -1.73 16.76 -5.38
N ILE A 199 -2.35 16.78 -6.57
CA ILE A 199 -2.80 18.00 -7.23
C ILE A 199 -4.08 18.50 -6.55
#